data_AF-A0A7D7VNW9-F1
#
_entry.id   AF-A0A7D7VNW9-F1
#
_cell.length_a   1.000
_cell.length_b   1.000
_cell.length_c   1.000
_cell.angle_alpha   90.00
_cell.angle_beta   90.00
_cell.angle_gamma   90.00
#
_symmetry.space_group_name_H-M   'P 1'
#
loop_
_entity.id
_entity.type
_entity.pdbx_description
1 polymer ?
#
loop_
_entity_poly.entity_id
_entity_poly.type
_entity_poly.pdbx_seq_one_letter_code
_entity_poly.pdbx_strand_id
1 'polypeptide(L)'
;MKNLNVIKINRRLVSSVPDFDIHKGAILNLEELRHNSLLVKFLCDEHSKDAYCIIGHIGELYRIRAKILFLEQYGNMTYREYLRVKTDDKLQ
;
A
#
# COMPACT_ATOMS: atom_id res chain seq x y z
N MET A 1 24.99 4.90 -7.39
CA MET A 1 24.08 3.93 -6.74
C MET A 1 23.09 4.72 -5.89
N LYS A 2 21.82 4.80 -6.29
CA LYS A 2 20.75 5.44 -5.50
C LYS A 2 19.60 4.43 -5.39
N ASN A 3 19.55 3.68 -4.29
CA ASN A 3 18.41 2.84 -3.94
C ASN A 3 17.22 3.77 -3.62
N LEU A 4 16.42 4.10 -4.64
CA LEU A 4 15.31 5.06 -4.57
C LEU A 4 13.94 4.39 -4.33
N ASN A 5 13.88 3.15 -3.89
CA ASN A 5 12.60 2.47 -3.60
C ASN A 5 12.46 2.16 -2.11
N VAL A 6 12.81 3.12 -1.25
CA VAL A 6 12.68 2.96 0.20
C VAL A 6 11.81 4.05 0.82
N ILE A 7 11.14 3.69 1.91
CA ILE A 7 10.46 4.62 2.80
C ILE A 7 11.09 4.54 4.18
N LYS A 8 11.12 5.67 4.89
CA LYS A 8 11.61 5.76 6.26
C LYS A 8 10.48 6.08 7.21
N ILE A 9 10.41 5.34 8.30
CA ILE A 9 9.44 5.54 9.36
C ILE A 9 10.00 6.59 10.35
N ASN A 10 9.27 7.69 10.53
CA ASN A 10 9.73 8.83 11.33
C ASN A 10 9.26 8.77 12.81
N ARG A 11 8.29 7.90 13.10
CA ARG A 11 7.74 7.67 14.45
C ARG A 11 7.39 6.20 14.64
N ARG A 12 7.22 5.73 15.88
CA ARG A 12 6.75 4.35 16.10
C ARG A 12 5.33 4.22 15.56
N LEU A 13 5.08 3.19 14.75
CA LEU A 13 3.77 2.80 14.25
C LEU A 13 3.36 1.53 14.99
N VAL A 14 2.24 1.60 15.71
CA VAL A 14 1.72 0.47 16.49
C VAL A 14 0.48 -0.06 15.80
N SER A 15 0.48 -1.35 15.51
CA SER A 15 -0.62 -2.02 14.83
C SER A 15 -1.51 -2.77 15.83
N SER A 16 -2.76 -3.06 15.45
CA SER A 16 -3.61 -3.99 16.20
C SER A 16 -3.12 -5.43 16.10
N VAL A 17 -2.30 -5.74 15.09
CA VAL A 17 -1.59 -7.02 14.94
C VAL A 17 -0.14 -6.80 15.37
N PRO A 18 0.32 -7.37 16.50
CA PRO A 18 1.65 -7.08 17.05
C PRO A 18 2.81 -7.31 16.09
N ASP A 19 2.68 -8.29 15.18
CA ASP A 19 3.70 -8.61 14.18
C ASP A 19 3.93 -7.49 13.14
N PHE A 20 3.06 -6.48 13.11
CA PHE A 20 3.17 -5.31 12.24
C PHE A 20 3.61 -4.04 12.99
N ASP A 21 4.06 -4.14 14.24
CA ASP A 21 4.67 -3.02 14.93
C ASP A 21 5.96 -2.58 14.22
N ILE A 22 6.07 -1.28 13.91
CA ILE A 22 7.23 -0.73 13.20
C ILE A 22 7.90 0.34 14.05
N HIS A 23 9.18 0.12 14.32
CA HIS A 23 9.98 1.05 15.12
C HIS A 23 10.30 2.34 14.36
N LYS A 24 10.48 3.43 15.13
CA LYS A 24 10.99 4.70 14.59
C LYS A 24 12.37 4.48 13.98
N GLY A 25 12.58 5.05 12.78
CA GLY A 25 13.83 4.94 12.04
C GLY A 25 13.90 3.71 11.13
N ALA A 26 12.91 2.82 11.16
CA ALA A 26 12.85 1.69 10.24
C ALA A 26 12.87 2.16 8.79
N ILE A 27 13.60 1.41 7.96
CA ILE A 27 13.70 1.63 6.51
C ILE A 27 13.08 0.42 5.85
N LEU A 28 12.06 0.65 5.04
CA LEU A 28 11.32 -0.40 4.35
C LEU A 28 11.56 -0.28 2.84
N ASN A 29 11.82 -1.42 2.21
CA ASN A 29 11.94 -1.52 0.76
C ASN A 29 10.55 -1.69 0.13
N LEU A 30 10.18 -0.78 -0.75
CA LEU A 30 8.89 -0.81 -1.42
C LEU A 30 8.70 -2.04 -2.31
N GLU A 31 9.76 -2.63 -2.86
CA GLU A 31 9.64 -3.87 -3.66
C GLU A 31 9.21 -5.06 -2.79
N GLU A 32 9.77 -5.17 -1.58
CA GLU A 32 9.42 -6.24 -0.64
C GLU A 32 7.99 -6.06 -0.11
N LEU A 33 7.55 -4.81 0.09
CA LEU A 33 6.19 -4.49 0.54
C LEU A 33 5.11 -4.91 -0.46
N ARG A 34 5.42 -5.07 -1.76
CA ARG A 34 4.44 -5.47 -2.79
C ARG A 34 3.75 -6.80 -2.50
N HIS A 35 4.40 -7.67 -1.73
CA HIS A 35 3.89 -8.99 -1.37
C HIS A 35 3.14 -9.01 -0.03
N ASN A 36 3.05 -7.88 0.68
CA ASN A 36 2.40 -7.79 1.98
C ASN A 36 1.28 -6.74 1.97
N SER A 37 0.09 -7.16 1.53
CA SER A 37 -1.08 -6.27 1.40
C SER A 37 -1.52 -5.63 2.70
N LEU A 38 -1.48 -6.38 3.80
CA LEU A 38 -1.86 -5.89 5.12
C LEU A 38 -0.92 -4.79 5.60
N LEU A 39 0.39 -4.98 5.44
CA LEU A 39 1.39 -3.98 5.83
C LEU A 39 1.29 -2.71 4.96
N VAL A 40 1.10 -2.85 3.64
CA VAL A 40 0.88 -1.71 2.75
C VAL A 40 -0.38 -0.94 3.13
N LYS A 41 -1.48 -1.66 3.43
CA LYS A 41 -2.72 -1.04 3.90
C LYS A 41 -2.47 -0.25 5.18
N PHE A 42 -1.84 -0.87 6.18
CA PHE A 42 -1.51 -0.24 7.46
C PHE A 42 -0.67 1.04 7.28
N LEU A 43 0.41 0.98 6.49
CA LEU A 43 1.27 2.14 6.25
C LEU A 43 0.52 3.32 5.61
N CYS A 44 -0.34 3.04 4.63
CA CYS A 44 -1.17 4.07 4.00
C CYS A 44 -2.26 4.61 4.95
N ASP A 45 -2.80 3.79 5.85
CA ASP A 45 -3.79 4.21 6.86
C ASP A 45 -3.13 5.07 7.96
N GLU A 46 -1.88 4.79 8.33
CA GLU A 46 -1.13 5.65 9.25
C GLU A 46 -0.72 6.97 8.59
N HIS A 47 -0.29 6.93 7.32
CA HIS A 47 0.06 8.12 6.56
C HIS A 47 -1.13 9.07 6.37
N SER A 48 -2.35 8.53 6.16
CA SER A 48 -3.54 9.38 6.01
C SER A 48 -3.93 10.11 7.29
N LYS A 49 -3.56 9.58 8.46
CA LYS A 49 -3.75 10.22 9.76
C LYS A 49 -2.64 11.22 10.08
N ASP A 50 -1.40 10.91 9.70
CA ASP A 50 -0.22 11.73 9.96
C ASP A 50 0.75 11.65 8.78
N ALA A 51 0.75 12.68 7.91
CA ALA A 51 1.58 12.72 6.72
C ALA A 51 3.11 12.71 7.02
N TYR A 52 3.52 13.07 8.24
CA TYR A 52 4.93 13.11 8.62
C TYR A 52 5.44 11.81 9.25
N CYS A 53 4.56 10.81 9.42
CA CYS A 53 4.94 9.52 10.02
C CYS A 53 5.84 8.67 9.11
N ILE A 54 5.77 8.89 7.80
CA ILE A 54 6.56 8.19 6.77
C ILE A 54 7.20 9.24 5.86
N ILE A 55 8.46 9.04 5.51
CA ILE A 55 9.25 9.95 4.66
C ILE A 55 9.82 9.17 3.48
N GLY A 56 9.75 9.77 2.29
CA GLY A 56 10.28 9.20 1.05
C GLY A 56 9.24 8.37 0.30
N HIS A 57 9.29 8.42 -1.03
CA HIS A 57 8.55 7.59 -2.01
C HIS A 57 7.07 7.24 -1.69
N ILE A 58 6.36 8.11 -0.98
CA ILE A 58 4.95 7.94 -0.58
C ILE A 58 4.04 7.70 -1.79
N GLY A 59 4.24 8.43 -2.89
CA GLY A 59 3.45 8.22 -4.11
C GLY A 59 3.55 6.80 -4.65
N GLU A 60 4.71 6.15 -4.49
CA GLU A 60 4.89 4.76 -4.91
C GLU A 60 4.23 3.78 -3.94
N LEU A 61 4.26 4.05 -2.63
CA LEU A 61 3.49 3.29 -1.64
C LEU A 61 1.99 3.27 -1.98
N TYR A 62 1.40 4.42 -2.34
CA TYR A 62 -0.01 4.49 -2.75
C TYR A 62 -0.28 3.79 -4.09
N ARG A 63 0.66 3.83 -5.05
CA ARG A 63 0.54 3.06 -6.30
C ARG A 63 0.53 1.55 -6.04
N ILE A 64 1.38 1.08 -5.14
CA ILE A 64 1.37 -0.33 -4.71
C ILE A 64 0.01 -0.67 -4.09
N ARG A 65 -0.52 0.17 -3.20
CA ARG A 65 -1.86 -0.06 -2.62
C ARG A 65 -2.95 -0.10 -3.68
N ALA A 66 -2.94 0.79 -4.67
CA ALA A 66 -3.90 0.78 -5.77
C ALA A 66 -3.82 -0.51 -6.60
N LYS A 67 -2.61 -1.01 -6.86
CA LYS A 67 -2.41 -2.28 -7.57
C LYS A 67 -2.94 -3.47 -6.76
N ILE A 68 -2.72 -3.47 -5.45
CA ILE A 68 -3.23 -4.51 -4.54
C ILE A 68 -4.75 -4.51 -4.55
N LEU A 69 -5.39 -3.35 -4.38
CA LEU A 69 -6.86 -3.23 -4.44
C LEU A 69 -7.41 -3.69 -5.79
N PHE A 70 -6.75 -3.35 -6.90
CA PHE A 70 -7.14 -3.82 -8.23
C PHE A 70 -7.08 -5.36 -8.32
N LEU A 71 -6.03 -5.99 -7.81
CA LEU A 71 -5.90 -7.45 -7.82
C LEU A 71 -6.90 -8.13 -6.87
N GLU A 72 -7.16 -7.56 -5.71
CA GLU A 72 -8.18 -8.06 -4.78
C GLU A 72 -9.59 -7.99 -5.39
N GLN A 73 -9.90 -6.90 -6.11
CA GLN A 73 -11.21 -6.67 -6.69
C GLN A 73 -11.42 -7.44 -8.01
N TYR A 74 -10.40 -7.51 -8.86
CA TYR A 74 -10.54 -7.99 -10.25
C TYR A 74 -9.59 -9.13 -10.62
N GLY A 75 -8.65 -9.52 -9.75
CA GLY A 75 -7.53 -10.42 -10.11
C GLY A 75 -7.93 -11.83 -10.54
N ASN A 76 -9.11 -12.30 -10.12
CA ASN A 76 -9.65 -13.61 -10.50
C ASN A 76 -10.67 -13.54 -11.65
N MET A 77 -10.94 -12.35 -12.19
CA MET A 77 -11.93 -12.19 -13.25
C MET A 77 -11.34 -12.51 -14.62
N THR A 78 -12.14 -13.15 -15.47
CA THR A 78 -11.87 -13.17 -16.91
C THR A 78 -12.02 -11.77 -17.49
N TYR A 79 -11.40 -11.52 -18.64
CA TYR A 79 -11.48 -10.22 -19.32
C TYR A 79 -12.94 -9.79 -19.59
N ARG A 80 -13.84 -10.75 -19.89
CA ARG A 80 -15.26 -10.48 -20.12
C ARG A 80 -16.00 -10.03 -18.85
N GLU A 81 -15.67 -10.61 -17.71
CA GLU A 81 -16.24 -10.24 -16.41
C GLU A 81 -15.76 -8.85 -15.96
N TYR A 82 -14.46 -8.58 -16.11
CA TYR A 82 -13.90 -7.25 -15.86
C TYR A 82 -14.60 -6.17 -16.69
N LEU A 83 -14.80 -6.40 -18.00
CA LEU A 83 -15.46 -5.43 -18.87
C LEU A 83 -16.89 -5.12 -18.39
N ARG A 84 -17.66 -6.14 -17.98
CA ARG A 84 -19.03 -5.96 -17.47
C ARG A 84 -19.06 -5.10 -16.22
N VAL A 85 -18.27 -5.45 -15.19
CA VAL A 85 -18.22 -4.70 -13.92
C VAL A 85 -17.80 -3.26 -14.16
N LYS A 86 -16.82 -3.01 -15.04
CA LYS A 86 -16.37 -1.65 -15.35
C LYS A 86 -17.38 -0.81 -16.12
N THR A 87 -18.23 -1.42 -16.95
CA THR A 87 -19.33 -0.70 -17.61
C THR A 87 -20.47 -0.40 -16.66
N ASP A 88 -20.79 -1.32 -15.74
CA ASP A 88 -21.86 -1.14 -14.76
C ASP A 88 -21.48 -0.09 -13.69
N ASP A 89 -20.22 -0.07 -13.22
CA ASP A 89 -19.69 0.96 -12.31
C ASP A 89 -19.71 2.39 -12.90
N LYS A 90 -19.77 2.53 -14.23
CA LYS A 90 -19.86 3.83 -14.92
C LYS A 90 -21.30 4.33 -15.12
N LEU A 91 -22.27 3.46 -14.86
CA LEU A 91 -23.70 3.75 -15.03
C LEU A 91 -24.39 4.05 -13.69
N GLN A 92 -23.68 3.94 -12.57
CA GLN A 92 -24.09 4.41 -11.24
C GLN A 92 -23.49 5.79 -10.94
#